data_AF-A0A494TPW4-F1
#
_entry.id   AF-A0A494TPW4-F1
#
_cell.length_a   1.000
_cell.length_b   1.000
_cell.length_c   1.000
_cell.angle_alpha   90.00
_cell.angle_beta   90.00
_cell.angle_gamma   90.00
#
_symmetry.space_group_name_H-M   'P 1'
#
loop_
_entity.id
_entity.type
_entity.pdbx_description
1 polymer ?
#
loop_
_entity_poly.entity_id
_entity_poly.type
_entity_poly.pdbx_seq_one_letter_code
_entity_poly.pdbx_strand_id
1 'polypeptide(L)'
;MIGQRFRSLGWVAGVATAATCLYLVSLQVAAERGKLEAVEHQIASAQRDMRQLQTELGTRASLRQLEKWNGDVLALSAPKAQQFLHSEAQLASLGSGAIDDGTPNAPPAVMNASFESASVPTTPVAAPAPKSTAEPARARAGFQRAIFVKPALSPRTQRVAMLDAKILGDIDRSAAAEERRKRP
;
A
#
# COMPACT_ATOMS: atom_id res chain seq x y z
N MET A 1 -20.70 -23.14 80.39
CA MET A 1 -19.90 -21.98 79.91
C MET A 1 -19.40 -22.11 78.46
N ILE A 2 -19.60 -23.25 77.76
CA ILE A 2 -19.13 -23.43 76.36
C ILE A 2 -19.94 -22.63 75.31
N GLY A 3 -21.24 -22.43 75.51
CA GLY A 3 -22.12 -21.79 74.52
C GLY A 3 -21.83 -20.31 74.20
N GLN A 4 -21.20 -19.55 75.11
CA GLN A 4 -20.83 -18.16 74.84
C GLN A 4 -19.60 -18.02 73.93
N ARG A 5 -18.69 -19.01 73.92
CA ARG A 5 -17.46 -18.97 73.09
C ARG A 5 -17.76 -19.21 71.61
N PHE A 6 -18.79 -20.00 71.31
CA PHE A 6 -19.29 -20.17 69.94
C PHE A 6 -19.88 -18.88 69.37
N ARG A 7 -20.50 -18.05 70.20
CA ARG A 7 -21.03 -16.75 69.78
C ARG A 7 -19.92 -15.77 69.41
N SER A 8 -18.83 -15.71 70.18
CA SER A 8 -17.66 -14.90 69.80
C SER A 8 -16.97 -15.41 68.54
N LEU A 9 -16.92 -16.74 68.35
CA LEU A 9 -16.32 -17.33 67.15
C LEU A 9 -17.11 -17.01 65.88
N GLY A 10 -18.44 -16.97 65.96
CA GLY A 10 -19.31 -16.54 64.85
C GLY A 10 -19.06 -15.08 64.42
N TRP A 11 -18.87 -14.17 65.37
CA TRP A 11 -18.52 -12.77 65.06
C TRP A 11 -17.17 -12.65 64.36
N VAL A 12 -16.15 -13.36 64.85
CA VAL A 12 -14.81 -13.37 64.22
C VAL A 12 -14.88 -13.96 62.81
N ALA A 13 -15.59 -15.09 62.63
CA ALA A 13 -15.78 -15.69 61.32
C ALA A 13 -16.52 -14.75 60.34
N GLY A 14 -17.52 -14.01 60.82
CA GLY A 14 -18.22 -13.00 60.03
C GLY A 14 -17.30 -11.88 59.56
N VAL A 15 -16.49 -11.31 60.45
CA VAL A 15 -15.50 -10.27 60.10
C VAL A 15 -14.44 -10.81 59.14
N ALA A 16 -13.92 -12.01 59.39
CA ALA A 16 -12.93 -12.65 58.51
C ALA A 16 -13.49 -12.89 57.10
N THR A 17 -14.75 -13.32 57.01
CA THR A 17 -15.45 -13.51 55.72
C THR A 17 -15.62 -12.19 54.99
N ALA A 18 -16.09 -11.14 55.69
CA ALA A 18 -16.25 -9.81 55.10
C ALA A 18 -14.92 -9.23 54.61
N ALA A 19 -13.85 -9.36 55.40
CA ALA A 19 -12.50 -8.93 55.01
C ALA A 19 -11.99 -9.70 53.78
N THR A 20 -12.24 -11.01 53.71
CA THR A 20 -11.88 -11.82 52.54
C THR A 20 -12.65 -11.39 51.30
N CYS A 21 -13.97 -11.15 51.41
CA CYS A 21 -14.78 -10.65 50.31
C CYS A 21 -14.27 -9.30 49.78
N LEU A 22 -13.97 -8.36 50.68
CA LEU A 22 -13.41 -7.06 50.31
C LEU A 22 -12.06 -7.20 49.59
N TYR A 23 -11.21 -8.12 50.05
CA TYR A 23 -9.94 -8.41 49.40
C TYR A 23 -10.12 -8.99 47.99
N LEU A 24 -11.04 -9.94 47.81
CA LEU A 24 -11.33 -10.51 46.48
C LEU A 24 -11.81 -9.44 45.50
N VAL A 25 -12.65 -8.51 45.94
CA VAL A 25 -13.11 -7.37 45.13
C VAL A 25 -11.93 -6.48 44.74
N SER A 26 -11.02 -6.17 45.66
CA SER A 26 -9.81 -5.39 45.36
C SER A 26 -8.90 -6.09 44.33
N LEU A 27 -8.78 -7.42 44.43
CA LEU A 27 -7.99 -8.22 43.49
C LEU A 27 -8.63 -8.24 42.08
N GLN A 28 -9.97 -8.22 41.99
CA GLN A 28 -10.67 -8.10 40.70
C GLN A 28 -10.36 -6.78 40.01
N VAL A 29 -10.32 -5.66 40.74
CA VAL A 29 -9.95 -4.35 40.17
C VAL A 29 -8.53 -4.39 39.61
N ALA A 30 -7.59 -5.05 40.28
CA ALA A 30 -6.25 -5.24 39.75
C ALA A 30 -6.24 -6.10 38.46
N ALA A 31 -7.03 -7.17 38.42
CA ALA A 31 -7.18 -8.00 37.23
C ALA A 31 -7.84 -7.25 36.07
N GLU A 32 -8.81 -6.37 36.34
CA GLU A 32 -9.46 -5.52 35.34
C GLU A 32 -8.50 -4.47 34.76
N ARG A 33 -7.65 -3.86 35.59
CA ARG A 33 -6.59 -2.95 35.11
C ARG A 33 -5.65 -3.66 34.13
N GLY A 34 -5.23 -4.89 34.44
CA GLY A 34 -4.41 -5.69 33.51
C GLY A 34 -5.12 -6.01 32.19
N LYS A 35 -6.44 -6.26 32.22
CA LYS A 35 -7.24 -6.45 31.00
C LYS A 35 -7.33 -5.17 30.17
N LEU A 36 -7.50 -4.01 30.82
CA LEU A 36 -7.52 -2.72 30.15
C LEU A 36 -6.18 -2.42 29.48
N GLU A 37 -5.06 -2.63 30.17
CA GLU A 37 -3.72 -2.47 29.60
C GLU A 37 -3.50 -3.36 28.36
N ALA A 38 -3.97 -4.61 28.40
CA ALA A 38 -3.90 -5.51 27.26
C ALA A 38 -4.71 -5.00 26.04
N VAL A 39 -5.89 -4.42 26.27
CA VAL A 39 -6.71 -3.82 25.20
C VAL A 39 -6.05 -2.55 24.65
N GLU A 40 -5.51 -1.69 25.50
CA GLU A 40 -4.76 -0.49 25.08
C GLU A 40 -3.55 -0.86 24.19
N HIS A 41 -2.81 -1.91 24.56
CA HIS A 41 -1.74 -2.44 23.71
C HIS A 41 -2.24 -2.94 22.36
N GLN A 42 -3.39 -3.61 22.30
CA GLN A 42 -4.01 -4.03 21.04
C GLN A 42 -4.41 -2.84 20.18
N ILE A 43 -5.03 -1.81 20.77
CA ILE A 43 -5.39 -0.57 20.08
C ILE A 43 -4.13 0.09 19.49
N ALA A 44 -3.06 0.22 20.28
CA ALA A 44 -1.81 0.80 19.83
C ALA A 44 -1.13 -0.02 18.71
N SER A 45 -1.28 -1.35 18.69
CA SER A 45 -0.84 -2.19 17.58
C SER A 45 -1.68 -1.96 16.32
N ALA A 46 -3.01 -2.01 16.43
CA ALA A 46 -3.93 -1.80 15.32
C ALA A 46 -3.76 -0.42 14.66
N GLN A 47 -3.52 0.63 15.45
CA GLN A 47 -3.24 1.97 14.92
C GLN A 47 -1.93 2.03 14.12
N ARG A 48 -0.91 1.25 14.48
CA ARG A 48 0.34 1.15 13.69
C ARG A 48 0.07 0.44 12.37
N ASP A 49 -0.69 -0.65 12.39
CA ASP A 49 -1.07 -1.38 11.19
C ASP A 49 -1.91 -0.50 10.25
N MET A 50 -2.87 0.25 10.78
CA MET A 50 -3.65 1.21 9.99
C MET A 50 -2.76 2.25 9.30
N ARG A 51 -1.78 2.82 10.01
CA ARG A 51 -0.83 3.79 9.42
C ARG A 51 0.01 3.16 8.31
N GLN A 52 0.46 1.92 8.50
CA GLN A 52 1.18 1.19 7.47
C GLN A 52 0.30 0.96 6.23
N LEU A 53 -0.92 0.44 6.43
CA LEU A 53 -1.87 0.19 5.36
C LEU A 53 -2.25 1.47 4.61
N GLN A 54 -2.46 2.58 5.32
CA GLN A 54 -2.71 3.89 4.71
C GLN A 54 -1.53 4.36 3.87
N THR A 55 -0.30 4.11 4.31
CA THR A 55 0.90 4.46 3.55
C THR A 55 1.01 3.62 2.28
N GLU A 56 0.83 2.31 2.38
CA GLU A 56 0.85 1.41 1.22
C GLU A 56 -0.28 1.70 0.23
N LEU A 57 -1.49 1.97 0.71
CA LEU A 57 -2.61 2.34 -0.14
C LEU A 57 -2.44 3.73 -0.75
N GLY A 58 -1.90 4.69 0.00
CA GLY A 58 -1.62 6.04 -0.49
C GLY A 58 -0.67 6.02 -1.68
N THR A 59 0.43 5.25 -1.59
CA THR A 59 1.37 5.09 -2.70
C THR A 59 0.73 4.39 -3.91
N ARG A 60 -0.01 3.30 -3.70
CA ARG A 60 -0.67 2.56 -4.79
C ARG A 60 -1.81 3.34 -5.46
N ALA A 61 -2.59 4.11 -4.69
CA ALA A 61 -3.66 4.94 -5.20
C ALA A 61 -3.13 6.16 -5.94
N SER A 62 -2.06 6.79 -5.44
CA SER A 62 -1.42 7.95 -6.07
C SER A 62 -0.95 7.65 -7.49
N LEU A 63 -0.34 6.49 -7.75
CA LEU A 63 0.06 6.10 -9.10
C LEU A 63 -1.12 5.96 -10.07
N ARG A 64 -2.20 5.32 -9.63
CA ARG A 64 -3.42 5.17 -10.46
C ARG A 64 -4.09 6.52 -10.72
N GLN A 65 -4.07 7.41 -9.74
CA GLN A 65 -4.59 8.78 -9.89
C GLN A 65 -3.73 9.60 -10.85
N LEU A 66 -2.40 9.51 -10.75
CA LEU A 66 -1.47 10.15 -11.68
C LEU A 66 -1.69 9.63 -13.10
N GLU A 67 -1.83 8.31 -13.31
CA GLU A 67 -2.10 7.74 -14.63
C GLU A 67 -3.43 8.23 -15.21
N LYS A 68 -4.48 8.28 -14.38
CA LYS A 68 -5.77 8.85 -14.76
C LYS A 68 -5.66 10.33 -15.14
N TRP A 69 -5.01 11.15 -14.32
CA TRP A 69 -4.81 12.58 -14.61
C TRP A 69 -3.95 12.80 -15.85
N ASN A 70 -2.96 11.95 -16.04
CA ASN A 70 -2.09 11.99 -17.18
C ASN A 70 -2.86 11.70 -18.48
N GLY A 71 -3.76 10.71 -18.46
CA GLY A 71 -4.64 10.41 -19.59
C GLY A 71 -5.76 11.44 -19.82
N ASP A 72 -6.40 11.91 -18.74
CA ASP A 72 -7.62 12.74 -18.83
C ASP A 72 -7.33 14.22 -19.13
N VAL A 73 -6.25 14.79 -18.59
CA VAL A 73 -6.00 16.25 -18.61
C VAL A 73 -4.68 16.59 -19.28
N LEU A 74 -3.60 15.88 -18.95
CA LEU A 74 -2.26 16.26 -19.38
C LEU A 74 -1.87 15.66 -20.75
N ALA A 75 -2.55 14.59 -21.17
CA ALA A 75 -2.24 13.80 -22.35
C ALA A 75 -0.75 13.39 -22.48
N LEU A 76 -0.02 13.25 -21.37
CA LEU A 76 1.37 12.80 -21.41
C LEU A 76 1.40 11.27 -21.42
N SER A 77 2.33 10.72 -22.19
CA SER A 77 2.63 9.30 -22.20
C SER A 77 4.03 9.10 -21.62
N ALA A 78 4.29 7.93 -21.02
CA ALA A 78 5.64 7.58 -20.61
C ALA A 78 6.59 7.64 -21.82
N PRO A 79 7.82 8.15 -21.67
CA PRO A 79 8.75 8.27 -22.79
C PRO A 79 9.03 6.90 -23.42
N LYS A 80 9.02 6.85 -24.75
CA LYS A 80 9.31 5.60 -25.48
C LYS A 80 10.81 5.32 -25.46
N ALA A 81 11.21 4.05 -25.47
CA ALA A 81 12.63 3.65 -25.52
C ALA A 81 13.40 4.32 -26.68
N GLN A 82 12.73 4.59 -27.80
CA GLN A 82 13.28 5.25 -28.98
C GLN A 82 13.57 6.75 -28.78
N GLN A 83 13.06 7.37 -27.71
CA GLN A 83 13.32 8.77 -27.35
C GLN A 83 14.54 8.93 -26.45
N PHE A 84 15.10 7.82 -25.94
CA PHE A 84 16.35 7.84 -25.19
C PHE A 84 17.53 7.67 -26.14
N LEU A 85 18.58 8.47 -25.92
CA LEU A 85 19.85 8.30 -26.61
C LEU A 85 20.60 7.12 -25.98
N HIS A 86 21.20 6.29 -26.82
CA HIS A 86 21.81 5.02 -26.40
C HIS A 86 23.31 5.15 -26.14
N SER A 87 23.94 6.29 -26.47
CA SER A 87 25.36 6.51 -26.25
C SER A 87 25.71 7.99 -26.05
N GLU A 88 26.83 8.24 -25.36
CA GLU A 88 27.37 9.59 -25.18
C GLU A 88 27.77 10.26 -26.50
N ALA A 89 28.18 9.47 -27.49
CA ALA A 89 28.44 9.96 -28.84
C ALA A 89 27.17 10.51 -29.52
N GLN A 90 26.01 9.87 -29.31
CA GLN A 90 24.72 10.39 -29.79
C GLN A 90 24.33 11.68 -29.07
N LEU A 91 24.65 11.80 -27.78
CA LEU A 91 24.42 13.03 -27.01
C LEU A 91 25.32 14.18 -27.51
N ALA A 92 26.60 13.91 -27.77
CA ALA A 92 27.53 14.89 -28.32
C ALA A 92 27.06 15.41 -29.70
N SER A 93 26.46 14.54 -30.52
CA SER A 93 25.90 14.95 -31.82
C SER A 93 24.72 15.92 -31.71
N LEU A 94 23.93 15.85 -30.62
CA LEU A 94 22.88 16.84 -30.35
C LEU A 94 23.46 18.18 -29.87
N GLY A 95 24.49 18.15 -29.01
CA GLY A 95 25.13 19.36 -28.47
C GLY A 95 25.91 20.16 -29.51
N SER A 96 26.49 19.50 -30.51
CA SER A 96 27.30 20.15 -31.56
C SER A 96 26.52 20.56 -32.81
N GLY A 97 25.27 20.08 -32.99
CA GLY A 97 24.48 20.34 -34.22
C GLY A 97 23.17 21.10 -34.02
N ALA A 98 22.66 21.25 -32.80
CA ALA A 98 21.35 21.88 -32.56
C ALA A 98 21.38 23.41 -32.50
N ILE A 99 22.56 24.04 -32.41
CA ILE A 99 22.68 25.50 -32.26
C ILE A 99 22.97 26.19 -33.61
N ASP A 100 23.56 25.49 -34.59
CA ASP A 100 24.14 26.14 -35.78
C ASP A 100 23.44 25.90 -37.11
N ASP A 101 22.43 25.01 -37.21
CA ASP A 101 21.79 24.76 -38.50
C ASP A 101 20.28 25.03 -38.47
N GLY A 102 19.91 26.17 -39.07
CA GLY A 102 18.55 26.66 -39.29
C GLY A 102 17.73 25.73 -40.18
N THR A 103 17.42 24.54 -39.69
CA THR A 103 16.56 23.56 -40.35
C THR A 103 15.09 23.99 -40.19
N PRO A 104 14.32 24.16 -41.28
CA PRO A 104 12.96 24.71 -41.24
C PRO A 104 11.89 23.84 -40.56
N ASN A 105 12.27 22.76 -39.86
CA ASN A 105 11.32 21.80 -39.31
C ASN A 105 11.81 21.17 -37.99
N ALA A 106 12.48 21.96 -37.16
CA ALA A 106 12.70 21.59 -35.76
C ALA A 106 11.39 21.83 -34.97
N PRO A 107 10.85 20.83 -34.24
CA PRO A 107 9.74 21.09 -33.33
C PRO A 107 10.15 22.16 -32.31
N PRO A 108 9.22 23.04 -31.88
CA PRO A 108 9.54 24.14 -30.98
C PRO A 108 10.26 23.61 -29.74
N ALA A 109 11.39 24.26 -29.39
CA ALA A 109 12.20 23.90 -28.25
C ALA A 109 11.32 23.83 -26.99
N VAL A 110 11.06 22.62 -26.52
CA VAL A 110 10.41 22.39 -25.23
C VAL A 110 11.35 22.95 -24.16
N MET A 111 10.86 23.93 -23.42
CA MET A 111 11.61 24.62 -22.39
C MET A 111 11.71 23.71 -21.17
N ASN A 112 12.81 22.99 -21.06
CA ASN A 112 13.06 22.10 -19.93
C ASN A 112 13.32 22.97 -18.70
N ALA A 113 12.47 22.87 -17.68
CA ALA A 113 12.74 23.45 -16.37
C ALA A 113 13.90 22.66 -15.71
N SER A 114 15.13 23.13 -15.90
CA SER A 114 16.30 22.60 -15.21
C SER A 114 16.24 23.00 -13.73
N PHE A 115 16.10 22.01 -12.85
CA PHE A 115 16.41 22.20 -11.44
C PHE A 115 17.88 21.84 -11.21
N GLU A 116 18.59 22.70 -10.49
CA GLU A 116 19.99 22.48 -10.16
C GLU A 116 20.10 21.29 -9.21
N SER A 117 20.64 20.18 -9.72
CA SER A 117 20.96 19.01 -8.89
C SER A 117 22.22 19.35 -8.11
N ALA A 118 22.07 19.59 -6.81
CA ALA A 118 23.19 19.77 -5.90
C ALA A 118 24.13 18.56 -6.02
N SER A 119 25.35 18.81 -6.50
CA SER A 119 26.37 17.80 -6.71
C SER A 119 26.86 17.28 -5.36
N VAL A 120 26.47 16.05 -5.03
CA VAL A 120 27.10 15.28 -3.96
C VAL A 120 28.42 14.74 -4.52
N PRO A 121 29.59 15.01 -3.91
CA PRO A 121 30.86 14.56 -4.44
C PRO A 121 30.97 13.03 -4.34
N THR A 122 30.87 12.35 -5.48
CA THR A 122 31.12 10.91 -5.58
C THR A 122 32.62 10.67 -5.74
N THR A 123 33.22 10.04 -4.73
CA THR A 123 34.57 9.47 -4.80
C THR A 123 34.58 8.32 -5.81
N PRO A 124 35.55 8.21 -6.73
CA PRO A 124 35.49 7.22 -7.80
C PRO A 124 35.80 5.81 -7.26
N VAL A 125 34.82 4.92 -7.31
CA VAL A 125 35.03 3.47 -7.20
C VAL A 125 35.26 2.91 -8.60
N ALA A 126 36.33 2.15 -8.75
CA ALA A 126 36.83 1.59 -10.01
C ALA A 126 35.79 0.72 -10.75
N ALA A 127 35.67 0.94 -12.06
CA ALA A 127 34.84 0.16 -12.97
C ALA A 127 35.51 -1.19 -13.34
N PRO A 128 34.79 -2.32 -13.35
CA PRO A 128 35.24 -3.54 -14.00
C PRO A 128 35.08 -3.47 -15.53
N ALA A 129 36.06 -4.04 -16.24
CA ALA A 129 36.28 -3.98 -17.69
C ALA A 129 35.12 -4.50 -18.59
N PRO A 130 35.01 -4.00 -19.84
CA PRO A 130 33.96 -4.37 -20.79
C PRO A 130 34.18 -5.75 -21.43
N LYS A 131 33.12 -6.55 -21.54
CA LYS A 131 33.08 -7.75 -22.39
C LYS A 131 32.45 -7.43 -23.75
N SER A 132 33.04 -8.07 -24.76
CA SER A 132 32.91 -7.86 -26.19
C SER A 132 31.50 -8.01 -26.78
N THR A 133 31.16 -7.05 -27.64
CA THR A 133 30.49 -7.09 -28.95
C THR A 133 29.57 -8.28 -29.28
N ALA A 134 28.28 -7.97 -29.47
CA ALA A 134 27.43 -8.63 -30.46
C ALA A 134 26.63 -7.57 -31.23
N GLU A 135 26.80 -7.59 -32.55
CA GLU A 135 26.24 -6.69 -33.56
C GLU A 135 24.72 -6.93 -33.75
N PRO A 136 23.86 -5.89 -33.82
CA PRO A 136 22.42 -6.09 -34.01
C PRO A 136 22.04 -6.16 -35.49
N ALA A 137 21.36 -7.24 -35.87
CA ALA A 137 20.71 -7.37 -37.16
C ALA A 137 19.61 -6.30 -37.32
N ARG A 138 19.70 -5.55 -38.42
CA ARG A 138 18.73 -4.55 -38.89
C ARG A 138 17.38 -5.21 -39.16
N ALA A 139 16.39 -4.99 -38.31
CA ALA A 139 14.98 -5.28 -38.61
C ALA A 139 14.22 -3.97 -38.87
N ARG A 140 13.79 -3.80 -40.12
CA ARG A 140 13.00 -2.67 -40.60
C ARG A 140 11.55 -2.85 -40.11
N ALA A 141 11.14 -2.13 -39.07
CA ALA A 141 9.77 -2.17 -38.56
C ALA A 141 8.90 -1.14 -39.27
N GLY A 142 8.00 -1.62 -40.14
CA GLY A 142 6.91 -0.84 -40.71
C GLY A 142 5.86 -0.48 -39.65
N PHE A 143 5.20 0.66 -39.84
CA PHE A 143 4.11 1.13 -38.97
C PHE A 143 2.93 0.15 -39.02
N GLN A 144 2.68 -0.55 -37.91
CA GLN A 144 1.45 -1.31 -37.70
C GLN A 144 0.46 -0.44 -36.93
N ARG A 145 -0.69 -0.20 -37.54
CA ARG A 145 -1.81 0.57 -37.00
C ARG A 145 -2.46 -0.24 -35.86
N ALA A 146 -2.49 0.30 -34.65
CA ALA A 146 -3.09 -0.38 -33.51
C ALA A 146 -4.58 -0.61 -33.75
N ILE A 147 -4.98 -1.88 -33.83
CA ILE A 147 -6.39 -2.30 -33.80
C ILE A 147 -6.82 -2.29 -32.34
N PHE A 148 -7.71 -1.36 -31.98
CA PHE A 148 -8.32 -1.33 -30.66
C PHE A 148 -9.35 -2.46 -30.58
N VAL A 149 -8.99 -3.57 -29.93
CA VAL A 149 -9.95 -4.60 -29.54
C VAL A 149 -10.55 -4.19 -28.20
N LYS A 150 -11.81 -3.77 -28.23
CA LYS A 150 -12.62 -3.49 -27.04
C LYS A 150 -12.71 -4.78 -26.20
N PRO A 151 -12.24 -4.79 -24.93
CA PRO A 151 -12.33 -5.99 -24.11
C PRO A 151 -13.79 -6.29 -23.82
N ALA A 152 -14.23 -7.50 -24.17
CA ALA A 152 -15.53 -8.01 -23.75
C ALA A 152 -15.50 -8.21 -22.23
N LEU A 153 -16.37 -7.52 -21.49
CA LEU A 153 -16.58 -7.78 -20.07
C LEU A 153 -17.12 -9.21 -19.93
N SER A 154 -16.25 -10.13 -19.56
CA SER A 154 -16.66 -11.40 -18.97
C SER A 154 -16.99 -11.14 -17.49
N PRO A 155 -18.15 -11.55 -16.97
CA PRO A 155 -18.44 -11.51 -15.54
C PRO A 155 -17.61 -12.59 -14.86
N ARG A 156 -16.33 -12.31 -14.66
CA ARG A 156 -15.44 -13.18 -13.89
C ARG A 156 -15.57 -12.77 -12.44
N THR A 157 -16.37 -13.50 -11.67
CA THR A 157 -16.41 -13.39 -10.21
C THR A 157 -15.01 -13.71 -9.67
N GLN A 158 -14.18 -12.68 -9.55
CA GLN A 158 -12.84 -12.78 -9.04
C GLN A 158 -12.95 -12.96 -7.52
N ARG A 159 -12.63 -14.17 -7.04
CA ARG A 159 -12.41 -14.40 -5.61
C ARG A 159 -11.28 -13.50 -5.16
N VAL A 160 -11.62 -12.42 -4.47
CA VAL A 160 -10.68 -11.52 -3.83
C VAL A 160 -10.05 -12.27 -2.67
N ALA A 161 -8.74 -12.46 -2.73
CA ALA A 161 -7.97 -13.21 -1.77
C ALA A 161 -7.81 -12.45 -0.44
N MET A 162 -8.90 -12.12 0.24
CA MET A 162 -8.94 -11.66 1.66
C MET A 162 -10.34 -11.76 2.29
N LEU A 163 -11.32 -12.43 1.67
CA LEU A 163 -12.59 -12.71 2.36
C LEU A 163 -12.45 -13.96 3.21
N ASP A 164 -12.59 -13.77 4.52
CA ASP A 164 -12.67 -14.85 5.50
C ASP A 164 -13.91 -15.73 5.23
N ALA A 165 -13.79 -17.04 5.45
CA ALA A 165 -14.84 -18.03 5.19
C ALA A 165 -16.13 -17.71 5.96
N LYS A 166 -15.99 -17.07 7.12
CA LYS A 166 -17.12 -16.61 7.93
C LYS A 166 -17.91 -15.49 7.27
N ILE A 167 -17.23 -14.51 6.68
CA ILE A 167 -17.88 -13.37 5.99
C ILE A 167 -18.61 -13.87 4.74
N LEU A 168 -18.02 -14.81 4.01
CA LEU A 168 -18.67 -15.40 2.84
C LEU A 168 -19.94 -16.16 3.24
N GLY A 169 -19.90 -16.92 4.35
CA GLY A 169 -21.06 -17.63 4.87
C GLY A 169 -22.16 -16.74 5.45
N ASP A 170 -21.85 -15.51 5.87
CA ASP A 170 -22.85 -14.53 6.31
C ASP A 170 -23.51 -13.83 5.12
N ILE A 171 -22.78 -13.61 4.03
CA ILE A 171 -23.30 -13.08 2.76
C ILE A 171 -24.25 -14.09 2.09
N ASP A 172 -23.87 -15.37 2.05
CA ASP A 172 -24.74 -16.41 1.48
C ASP A 172 -26.03 -16.57 2.31
N ARG A 173 -25.95 -16.42 3.63
CA ARG A 173 -27.13 -16.44 4.53
C ARG A 173 -28.04 -15.25 4.33
N SER A 174 -27.51 -14.04 4.12
CA SER A 174 -28.32 -12.85 3.87
C SER A 174 -28.96 -12.89 2.47
N ALA A 175 -28.26 -13.38 1.47
CA ALA A 175 -28.80 -13.62 0.13
C ALA A 175 -29.97 -14.63 0.14
N ALA A 176 -29.82 -15.75 0.86
CA ALA A 176 -30.88 -16.74 1.01
C ALA A 176 -32.12 -16.21 1.77
N ALA A 177 -31.92 -15.28 2.71
CA ALA A 177 -33.01 -14.61 3.41
C ALA A 177 -33.77 -13.62 2.49
N GLU A 178 -33.06 -12.93 1.60
CA GLU A 178 -33.67 -12.04 0.60
C GLU A 178 -34.48 -12.81 -0.46
N GLU A 179 -34.00 -13.96 -0.94
CA GLU A 179 -34.74 -14.79 -1.90
C GLU A 179 -36.04 -15.34 -1.31
N ARG A 180 -36.04 -15.70 -0.02
CA ARG A 180 -37.26 -16.15 0.69
C ARG A 180 -38.27 -15.03 0.87
N ARG A 181 -37.81 -13.78 0.96
CA ARG A 181 -38.68 -12.60 1.10
C ARG A 181 -39.26 -12.14 -0.26
N LYS A 182 -38.63 -12.50 -1.37
CA LYS A 182 -39.06 -12.16 -2.74
C LYS A 182 -39.97 -13.21 -3.39
N ARG A 183 -40.11 -14.40 -2.82
CA ARG A 183 -41.12 -15.37 -3.27
C ARG A 183 -42.46 -15.03 -2.60
N PRO A 184 -43.50 -14.65 -3.37
CA PRO A 184 -44.83 -14.35 -2.83
C PRO A 184 -45.49 -15.59 -2.22
#